data_AF-A0A8I1NZV8-F1
#
_entry.id   AF-A0A8I1NZV8-F1
#
_cell.length_a   1.000
_cell.length_b   1.000
_cell.length_c   1.000
_cell.angle_alpha   90.00
_cell.angle_beta   90.00
_cell.angle_gamma   90.00
#
_symmetry.space_group_name_H-M   'P 1'
#
loop_
_entity.id
_entity.type
_entity.pdbx_description
1 polymer ?
#
loop_
_entity_poly.entity_id
_entity_poly.type
_entity_poly.pdbx_seq_one_letter_code
_entity_poly.pdbx_strand_id
1 'polypeptide(L)'
;MQIVYTREAVAGAEGRTVLNPRHFTGPVEGATKVYVNGDYANITRAYEAAGVPVADISEMRALPGKAKPKDTTDPAKPNEAAKNLE
;
A
#
# COMPACT_ATOMS: atom_id res chain seq x y z
N MET A 1 12.59 7.40 -5.31
CA MET A 1 12.96 5.97 -5.28
C MET A 1 11.97 5.20 -4.41
N GLN A 2 11.54 3.99 -4.83
CA GLN A 2 10.64 3.16 -4.02
C GLN A 2 11.42 2.10 -3.24
N ILE A 3 11.15 2.01 -1.95
CA ILE A 3 11.85 1.09 -1.03
C ILE A 3 10.87 0.08 -0.47
N VAL A 4 11.31 -1.17 -0.32
CA VAL A 4 10.52 -2.29 0.18
C VAL A 4 11.27 -2.92 1.34
N TYR A 5 10.72 -2.77 2.55
CA TYR A 5 11.23 -3.45 3.74
C TYR A 5 10.55 -4.80 3.90
N THR A 6 11.29 -5.88 3.68
CA THR A 6 10.78 -7.25 3.86
C THR A 6 11.87 -8.18 4.37
N ARG A 7 11.47 -9.18 5.16
CA ARG A 7 12.34 -10.30 5.57
C ARG A 7 12.31 -11.47 4.60
N GLU A 8 11.31 -11.47 3.71
CA GLU A 8 11.03 -12.55 2.77
C GLU A 8 11.17 -12.04 1.34
N ALA A 9 11.45 -12.96 0.41
CA ALA A 9 11.43 -12.65 -1.02
C ALA A 9 10.01 -12.26 -1.44
N VAL A 10 9.87 -11.08 -2.05
CA VAL A 10 8.57 -10.56 -2.51
C VAL A 10 8.60 -10.44 -4.03
N ALA A 11 7.65 -11.11 -4.67
CA ALA A 11 7.42 -10.98 -6.11
C ALA A 11 6.92 -9.56 -6.44
N GLY A 12 7.40 -8.98 -7.54
CA GLY A 12 7.03 -7.62 -7.95
C GLY A 12 7.83 -6.50 -7.28
N ALA A 13 8.96 -6.83 -6.64
CA ALA A 13 9.94 -5.84 -6.20
C ALA A 13 10.92 -5.42 -7.31
N GLU A 14 10.72 -5.89 -8.55
CA GLU A 14 11.55 -5.57 -9.70
C GLU A 14 11.58 -4.05 -9.95
N GLY A 15 12.79 -3.48 -10.05
CA GLY A 15 12.99 -2.03 -10.17
C GLY A 15 12.82 -1.23 -8.87
N ARG A 16 12.65 -1.91 -7.71
CA ARG A 16 12.55 -1.29 -6.39
C ARG A 16 13.70 -1.73 -5.49
N THR A 17 14.02 -0.91 -4.49
CA THR A 17 15.08 -1.21 -3.53
C THR A 17 14.54 -2.07 -2.40
N VAL A 18 14.95 -3.34 -2.36
CA VAL A 18 14.55 -4.26 -1.28
C VAL A 18 15.57 -4.20 -0.16
N LEU A 19 15.12 -3.88 1.05
CA LEU A 19 15.93 -3.80 2.25
C LEU A 19 15.36 -4.68 3.35
N ASN A 20 16.22 -5.19 4.22
CA ASN A 20 15.77 -5.96 5.37
C ASN A 20 15.51 -5.00 6.55
N PRO A 21 14.29 -4.96 7.12
CA PRO A 21 13.94 -4.04 8.21
C PRO A 21 14.79 -4.23 9.47
N ARG A 22 15.39 -5.41 9.67
CA ARG A 22 16.33 -5.66 10.78
C ARG A 22 17.62 -4.84 10.71
N HIS A 23 18.00 -4.38 9.52
CA HIS A 23 19.20 -3.56 9.31
C HIS A 23 18.84 -2.08 9.09
N PHE A 24 17.62 -1.67 9.47
CA PHE A 24 17.21 -0.28 9.37
C PHE A 24 18.01 0.59 10.35
N THR A 25 18.82 1.49 9.81
CA THR A 25 19.59 2.48 10.58
C THR A 25 19.03 3.89 10.47
N GLY A 26 18.21 4.15 9.44
CA GLY A 26 17.60 5.45 9.21
C GLY A 26 16.93 5.54 7.83
N PRO A 27 16.18 6.65 7.59
CA PRO A 27 15.52 6.88 6.32
C PRO A 27 16.54 7.08 5.21
N VAL A 28 16.33 6.40 4.09
CA VAL A 28 17.17 6.54 2.90
C VAL A 28 16.83 7.84 2.16
N GLU A 29 17.83 8.65 1.87
CA GLU A 29 17.65 9.89 1.11
C GLU A 29 17.14 9.61 -0.32
N GLY A 30 16.20 10.44 -0.79
CA GLY A 30 15.56 10.25 -2.11
C GLY A 30 14.47 9.16 -2.14
N ALA A 31 14.12 8.57 -0.99
CA ALA A 31 12.92 7.74 -0.86
C ALA A 31 11.67 8.59 -1.13
N THR A 32 10.85 8.15 -2.09
CA THR A 32 9.59 8.82 -2.46
C THR A 32 8.38 8.04 -1.95
N LYS A 33 8.53 6.74 -1.71
CA LYS A 33 7.50 5.88 -1.12
C LYS A 33 8.15 4.64 -0.51
N VAL A 34 7.66 4.23 0.65
CA VAL A 34 8.17 3.07 1.38
C VAL A 34 7.05 2.07 1.58
N TYR A 35 7.35 0.79 1.33
CA TYR A 35 6.46 -0.32 1.60
C TYR A 35 7.08 -1.20 2.67
N VAL A 36 6.29 -1.62 3.65
CA VAL A 36 6.79 -2.38 4.80
C VAL A 36 5.98 -3.67 4.93
N ASN A 37 6.68 -4.81 5.06
CA ASN A 37 6.05 -6.12 5.29
C ASN A 37 5.91 -6.40 6.79
N GLY A 38 4.84 -5.89 7.40
CA GLY A 38 4.52 -6.03 8.82
C GLY A 38 4.69 -4.74 9.64
N ASP A 39 4.47 -4.83 10.94
CA ASP A 39 4.50 -3.68 11.85
C ASP A 39 5.93 -3.32 12.29
N TYR A 40 6.49 -2.28 11.68
CA TYR A 40 7.80 -1.71 12.06
C TYR A 40 7.66 -0.23 12.38
N ALA A 41 7.17 0.08 13.58
CA ALA A 41 6.92 1.45 14.03
C ALA A 41 8.16 2.37 13.96
N ASN A 42 9.37 1.81 14.16
CA ASN A 42 10.62 2.54 14.02
C ASN A 42 10.88 3.03 12.59
N ILE A 43 10.53 2.22 11.59
CA ILE A 43 10.66 2.56 10.17
C ILE A 43 9.59 3.59 9.80
N THR A 44 8.33 3.29 10.15
CA THR A 44 7.19 4.17 9.86
C THR A 44 7.43 5.57 10.39
N ARG A 45 7.77 5.69 11.68
CA ARG A 45 7.99 6.99 12.34
C ARG A 45 9.17 7.77 11.77
N ALA A 46 10.23 7.08 11.34
CA ALA A 46 11.40 7.73 10.74
C ALA A 46 11.10 8.33 9.36
N TYR A 47 10.33 7.61 8.54
CA TYR A 47 9.93 8.10 7.22
C TYR A 47 8.79 9.13 7.30
N GLU A 48 7.83 8.96 8.22
CA GLU A 48 6.81 9.98 8.49
C GLU A 48 7.42 11.30 8.96
N ALA A 49 8.42 11.25 9.85
CA ALA A 49 9.16 12.44 10.27
C ALA A 49 9.92 13.12 9.12
N ALA A 50 10.28 12.35 8.09
CA ALA A 50 10.88 12.86 6.85
C ALA A 50 9.83 13.28 5.79
N GLY A 51 8.53 13.17 6.09
CA GLY A 51 7.45 13.47 5.15
C GLY A 51 7.28 12.46 4.02
N VAL A 52 7.85 11.26 4.16
CA VAL A 52 7.78 10.19 3.16
C VAL A 52 6.62 9.25 3.50
N PRO A 53 5.70 9.00 2.55
CA PRO A 53 4.57 8.11 2.79
C PRO A 53 5.03 6.66 2.93
N VAL A 54 4.57 6.02 4.01
CA VAL A 54 4.79 4.61 4.32
C VAL A 54 3.48 3.85 4.14
N ALA A 55 3.53 2.74 3.43
CA ALA A 55 2.39 1.88 3.15
C ALA A 55 2.73 0.43 3.50
N ASP A 56 1.70 -0.39 3.71
CA ASP A 56 1.92 -1.83 3.87
C ASP A 56 2.27 -2.46 2.52
N ILE A 57 3.08 -3.52 2.54
CA ILE A 57 3.44 -4.27 1.32
C ILE A 57 2.20 -4.89 0.64
N SER A 58 1.10 -5.09 1.36
CA SER A 58 -0.18 -5.49 0.80
C SER A 58 -0.71 -4.47 -0.22
N GLU A 59 -0.45 -3.18 -0.01
CA GLU A 59 -0.83 -2.12 -0.96
C GLU A 59 0.04 -2.14 -2.22
N MET A 60 1.27 -2.66 -2.13
CA MET A 60 2.11 -2.90 -3.30
C MET A 60 1.49 -3.97 -4.22
N ARG A 61 0.93 -5.02 -3.61
CA ARG A 61 0.27 -6.13 -4.32
C ARG A 61 -1.11 -5.71 -4.86
N ALA A 62 -1.69 -4.64 -4.31
CA ALA A 62 -2.93 -4.01 -4.77
C ALA A 62 -2.75 -3.10 -6.00
N LEU A 63 -1.68 -3.26 -6.77
CA LEU A 63 -1.69 -2.93 -8.20
C LEU A 63 -2.03 -4.19 -9.01
N PRO A 64 -3.30 -4.64 -9.06
CA PRO A 64 -3.76 -5.22 -10.30
C PRO A 64 -3.77 -4.10 -11.33
N GLY A 65 -3.62 -4.41 -12.62
CA GLY A 65 -4.16 -3.51 -13.63
C GLY A 65 -5.60 -3.20 -13.23
N LYS A 66 -5.84 -1.93 -12.82
CA LYS A 66 -7.09 -1.31 -12.38
C LYS A 66 -7.33 -1.25 -10.87
N ALA A 67 -7.33 0.00 -10.39
CA ALA A 67 -7.99 0.47 -9.19
C ALA A 67 -9.31 -0.27 -8.92
N LYS A 68 -9.53 -0.61 -7.65
CA LYS A 68 -10.86 -0.52 -7.07
C LYS A 68 -10.75 0.32 -5.80
N PRO A 69 -11.34 1.52 -5.78
CA PRO A 69 -11.53 2.27 -4.55
C PRO A 69 -12.26 1.39 -3.55
N LYS A 70 -11.75 1.35 -2.31
CA LYS A 70 -12.58 1.06 -1.14
C LYS A 70 -13.56 2.21 -1.03
N ASP A 71 -14.75 2.02 -1.55
CA ASP A 71 -15.93 2.71 -1.03
C ASP A 71 -16.74 1.67 -0.26
N THR A 72 -16.48 1.60 1.04
CA THR A 72 -17.43 1.06 2.01
C THR A 72 -18.23 2.24 2.52
N THR A 73 -19.47 2.39 2.06
CA THR A 73 -20.62 2.85 2.85
C THR A 73 -21.93 2.41 2.16
N ASP A 74 -22.49 1.30 2.64
CA ASP A 74 -23.94 0.97 2.58
C ASP A 74 -24.71 2.07 3.35
N PRO A 75 -25.91 2.57 2.97
CA PRO A 75 -27.12 1.73 3.06
C PRO A 75 -28.34 2.04 2.16
N ALA A 76 -29.16 1.01 1.97
CA ALA A 76 -30.63 1.00 1.82
C ALA A 76 -31.37 2.25 1.29
N LYS A 77 -32.00 2.11 0.11
CA LYS A 77 -33.44 2.45 -0.06
C LYS A 77 -34.07 1.78 -1.30
N PRO A 78 -35.28 1.21 -1.19
CA PRO A 78 -35.97 0.48 -2.25
C PRO A 78 -36.86 1.43 -3.08
N ASN A 79 -37.04 1.16 -4.39
CA ASN A 79 -38.31 1.47 -5.08
C ASN A 79 -38.38 0.88 -6.50
N GLU A 80 -39.23 -0.14 -6.63
CA GLU A 80 -40.40 -0.16 -7.52
C GLU A 80 -40.41 0.78 -8.75
N ALA A 81 -40.42 0.19 -9.95
CA ALA A 81 -41.21 0.59 -11.13
C ALA A 81 -40.73 -0.27 -12.33
N ALA A 82 -41.44 -1.33 -12.68
CA ALA A 82 -42.60 -1.32 -13.57
C ALA A 82 -42.24 -1.47 -15.05
N LYS A 83 -42.81 -2.55 -15.61
CA LYS A 83 -43.57 -2.59 -16.86
C LYS A 83 -42.86 -2.78 -18.21
N ASN A 84 -43.40 -3.81 -18.88
CA ASN A 84 -43.69 -3.93 -20.33
C ASN A 84 -42.53 -4.42 -21.20
N LEU A 85 -42.68 -5.62 -21.79
CA LEU A 85 -43.38 -5.94 -23.05
C LEU A 85 -42.29 -6.03 -24.12
N GLU A 86 -42.00 -7.22 -24.64
CA GLU A 86 -42.69 -7.84 -25.78
C GLU A 86 -42.37 -9.34 -25.86
#